data_AF-A0A5N9EEU1-F1
#
_entry.id   AF-A0A5N9EEU1-F1
#
_cell.length_a   1.000
_cell.length_b   1.000
_cell.length_c   1.000
_cell.angle_alpha   90.00
_cell.angle_beta   90.00
_cell.angle_gamma   90.00
#
_symmetry.space_group_name_H-M   'P 1'
#
loop_
_entity.id
_entity.type
_entity.pdbx_description
1 polymer ?
#
loop_
_entity_poly.entity_id
_entity_poly.type
_entity_poly.pdbx_seq_one_letter_code
_entity_poly.pdbx_strand_id
1 'polypeptide(L)' 'MKITGYRLEKYIVKMDRPIGDANYPSGDNLSSFGLLFLETDEGITGIAPGGN' A
#
# COMPACT_ATOMS: atom_id res chain seq x y z
N MET A 1 -0.16 -22.39 -13.45
CA MET A 1 -0.27 -21.15 -12.68
C MET A 1 -0.66 -21.43 -11.24
N LYS A 2 0.30 -21.26 -10.33
CA LYS A 2 0.15 -21.34 -8.87
C LYS A 2 0.91 -20.19 -8.22
N ILE A 3 0.43 -19.71 -7.07
CA ILE A 3 1.16 -18.72 -6.26
C ILE A 3 2.30 -19.44 -5.54
N THR A 4 3.50 -18.87 -5.59
CA THR A 4 4.73 -19.42 -4.98
C THR A 4 5.30 -18.54 -3.88
N GLY A 5 4.92 -17.26 -3.83
CA GLY A 5 5.46 -16.30 -2.88
C GLY A 5 4.54 -15.11 -2.67
N TYR A 6 4.74 -14.44 -1.54
CA TYR A 6 4.13 -13.15 -1.27
C TYR A 6 5.10 -12.26 -0.49
N ARG A 7 4.99 -10.94 -0.69
CA ARG A 7 5.57 -9.93 0.17
C ARG A 7 4.62 -8.75 0.35
N LEU A 8 4.66 -8.15 1.53
CA LEU A 8 3.91 -6.94 1.86
C LEU A 8 4.90 -5.83 2.17
N GLU A 9 4.79 -4.72 1.44
CA GLU A 9 5.62 -3.55 1.66
C GLU A 9 4.77 -2.37 2.08
N LYS A 10 5.22 -1.67 3.14
CA LYS A 10 4.59 -0.42 3.59
C LYS A 10 5.34 0.76 2.97
N TYR A 11 4.57 1.65 2.36
CA TYR A 11 5.05 2.90 1.80
C TYR A 11 4.61 4.06 2.69
N ILE A 12 5.49 5.04 2.83
CA ILE A 12 5.16 6.36 3.40
C ILE A 12 5.34 7.36 2.27
N VAL A 13 4.30 8.14 2.00
CA VAL A 13 4.29 9.15 0.95
C VAL A 13 4.01 10.52 1.52
N LYS A 14 4.72 11.52 0.99
CA LYS A 14 4.42 12.92 1.26
C LYS A 14 3.31 13.37 0.30
N MET A 15 2.23 13.85 0.87
CA MET A 15 1.05 14.36 0.17
C MET A 15 1.18 15.88 -0.04
N ASP A 16 0.59 16.39 -1.11
CA ASP A 16 0.56 17.84 -1.40
C ASP A 16 -0.44 18.61 -0.53
N ARG A 17 -1.28 17.88 0.21
CA ARG A 17 -2.25 18.42 1.17
C ARG A 17 -2.35 17.53 2.41
N PRO A 18 -2.76 18.08 3.57
CA PRO A 18 -3.05 17.28 4.74
C PRO A 18 -4.23 16.34 4.48
N ILE A 19 -4.11 15.09 4.92
CA ILE A 19 -5.18 14.11 4.98
C ILE A 19 -5.55 13.92 6.45
N GLY A 20 -6.82 14.10 6.78
CA GLY A 20 -7.36 13.96 8.14
C GLY A 20 -8.84 13.59 8.09
N ASP A 21 -9.34 13.07 9.22
CA ASP A 21 -10.75 12.74 9.43
C ASP A 21 -11.38 13.71 10.45
N ALA A 22 -12.62 13.43 10.87
CA ALA A 22 -13.30 14.25 11.87
C ALA A 22 -12.63 14.22 13.26
N ASN A 23 -11.84 13.19 13.57
CA ASN A 23 -11.12 13.04 14.83
C ASN A 23 -9.78 13.78 14.82
N TYR A 24 -9.23 14.05 13.63
CA TYR A 24 -8.01 14.84 13.45
C TYR A 24 -8.12 15.81 12.27
N PRO A 25 -8.87 16.92 12.42
CA PRO A 25 -9.18 17.83 11.31
C PRO A 25 -7.98 18.59 10.74
N SER A 26 -6.89 18.75 11.50
CA SER A 26 -5.65 19.35 10.99
C SER A 26 -4.95 18.46 9.98
N GLY A 27 -5.15 17.13 10.07
CA GLY A 27 -4.54 16.14 9.20
C GLY A 27 -3.02 16.06 9.27
N ASP A 28 -2.44 15.18 8.45
CA ASP A 28 -1.00 15.05 8.24
C ASP A 28 -0.67 15.06 6.74
N ASN A 29 0.48 15.60 6.38
CA ASN A 29 1.02 15.55 5.02
C ASN A 29 1.73 14.21 4.73
N LEU A 30 1.88 13.33 5.71
CA LEU A 30 2.34 11.96 5.48
C LEU A 30 1.15 11.01 5.44
N SER A 31 1.06 10.24 4.36
CA SER A 31 0.14 9.11 4.25
C SER A 31 0.93 7.81 4.18
N SER A 32 0.30 6.70 4.54
CA SER A 32 0.88 5.38 4.38
C SER A 32 -0.11 4.43 3.72
N PHE A 33 0.40 3.51 2.91
CA PHE A 33 -0.38 2.42 2.34
C PHE A 33 0.51 1.18 2.19
N GLY A 34 -0.12 0.02 1.99
CA GLY A 34 0.57 -1.24 1.73
C GLY A 34 0.47 -1.63 0.26
N LEU A 35 1.48 -2.32 -0.27
CA LEU A 35 1.36 -3.08 -1.53
C LEU A 35 1.60 -4.56 -1.24
N LEU A 36 0.62 -5.40 -1.57
CA LEU A 36 0.78 -6.85 -1.62
C LEU A 36 1.30 -7.24 -2.99
N PHE A 37 2.39 -7.99 -3.00
CA PHE A 37 2.93 -8.62 -4.20
C PHE A 37 2.71 -10.13 -4.10
N LEU A 38 2.19 -10.73 -5.16
CA LEU A 38 2.00 -12.17 -5.29
C LEU A 38 2.82 -12.67 -6.48
N GLU A 39 3.67 -13.66 -6.24
CA GLU A 39 4.54 -14.27 -7.25
C GLU A 39 4.00 -15.63 -7.65
N THR A 40 4.21 -16.01 -8.91
CA THR A 40 3.75 -17.29 -9.46
C THR A 40 4.88 -18.14 -9.99
N ASP A 41 4.61 -19.45 -10.15
CA ASP A 41 5.51 -20.42 -10.78
C ASP A 41 5.80 -20.14 -12.27
N GLU A 42 5.05 -19.22 -12.89
CA GLU A 42 5.22 -18.78 -14.28
C GLU A 42 5.96 -17.44 -14.40
N GLY A 43 6.46 -16.88 -13.29
CA GLY A 43 7.22 -15.62 -13.30
C GLY A 43 6.35 -14.34 -13.41
N ILE A 44 5.04 -14.46 -13.23
CA ILE A 44 4.12 -13.32 -13.19
C ILE A 44 4.01 -12.80 -11.76
N THR A 45 4.05 -11.47 -11.60
CA THR A 45 3.81 -10.78 -10.32
C THR A 45 2.51 -9.97 -10.38
N GLY A 46 1.57 -10.29 -9.50
CA GLY A 46 0.38 -9.45 -9.25
C GLY A 46 0.64 -8.45 -8.13
N ILE A 47 0.08 -7.24 -8.26
CA ILE A 47 0.22 -6.18 -7.24
C ILE A 47 -1.18 -5.71 -6.83
N ALA A 48 -1.45 -5.69 -5.53
CA ALA A 48 -2.70 -5.18 -4.97
C ALA A 48 -2.42 -4.10 -3.92
N PRO A 49 -2.99 -2.89 -4.07
CA PRO A 49 -2.89 -1.87 -3.03
C PRO A 49 -3.77 -2.21 -1.83
N GLY A 50 -3.17 -2.17 -0.65
CA GLY A 50 -3.86 -2.19 0.63
C GLY A 50 -4.20 -0.76 1.05
N GLY A 51 -5.50 -0.52 1.28
CA GLY A 51 -5.97 0.73 1.87
C GLY A 51 -5.45 0.89 3.30
N ASN A 52 -5.41 2.15 3.74
CA ASN A 52 -5.16 2.56 5.12
C ASN A 52 -6.45 3.17 5.67
#